data_AF-A0A920PSV3-F1
#
_entry.id   AF-A0A920PSV3-F1
#
_cell.length_a   1.000
_cell.length_b   1.000
_cell.length_c   1.000
_cell.angle_alpha   90.00
_cell.angle_beta   90.00
_cell.angle_gamma   90.00
#
_symmetry.space_group_name_H-M   'P 1'
#
loop_
_entity.id
_entity.type
_entity.pdbx_description
1 polymer ?
#
loop_
_entity_poly.entity_id
_entity_poly.type
_entity_poly.pdbx_seq_one_letter_code
_entity_poly.pdbx_strand_id
1 'polypeptide(L)' 'MFPEITLATPTREDVRRMAEWLNDPEVSTVWYGVGDDGRPLHTTYIPEAILAGGPTEWDHVFSDENRTIFSRL' A
#
# COMPACT_ATOMS: atom_id res chain seq x y z
N MET A 1 5.68 29.38 -9.89
CA MET A 1 5.61 28.96 -8.48
C MET A 1 5.32 27.48 -8.47
N PHE A 2 6.14 26.67 -7.80
CA PHE A 2 5.85 25.24 -7.64
C PHE A 2 4.87 25.06 -6.48
N PRO A 3 3.94 24.10 -6.55
CA PRO A 3 3.03 23.82 -5.44
C PRO A 3 3.83 23.33 -4.23
N GLU A 4 3.42 23.75 -3.03
CA GLU A 4 3.84 23.05 -1.82
C GLU A 4 3.14 21.67 -1.80
N ILE A 5 3.95 20.61 -1.85
CA ILE A 5 3.49 19.23 -1.80
C ILE A 5 3.91 18.64 -0.46
N THR A 6 2.94 18.15 0.31
CA THR A 6 3.19 17.43 1.56
C THR A 6 2.73 15.98 1.40
N LEU A 7 3.60 15.03 1.75
CA LEU A 7 3.22 13.62 1.81
C LEU A 7 2.46 13.37 3.12
N ALA A 8 1.34 12.64 3.02
CA ALA A 8 0.56 12.23 4.17
C ALA A 8 0.64 10.71 4.34
N THR A 9 0.63 10.26 5.59
CA THR A 9 0.51 8.83 5.90
C THR A 9 -0.84 8.30 5.41
N PRO A 10 -0.88 7.14 4.75
CA PRO A 10 -2.14 6.51 4.34
C PRO A 10 -3.10 6.34 5.52
N THR A 11 -4.39 6.43 5.28
CA THR A 11 -5.42 6.08 6.26
C THR A 11 -5.80 4.60 6.14
N ARG A 12 -6.50 4.04 7.14
CA ARG A 12 -7.04 2.67 7.03
C ARG A 12 -7.97 2.50 5.84
N GLU A 13 -8.70 3.56 5.48
CA GLU A 13 -9.59 3.56 4.32
C GLU A 13 -8.81 3.49 3.00
N ASP A 14 -7.65 4.15 2.91
CA ASP A 14 -6.79 4.06 1.73
C ASP A 14 -6.25 2.63 1.54
N VAL A 15 -5.83 2.00 2.65
CA VAL A 15 -5.38 0.60 2.65
C VAL A 15 -6.53 -0.36 2.30
N ARG A 16 -7.75 -0.08 2.76
CA ARG A 16 -8.95 -0.84 2.40
C ARG A 16 -9.22 -0.81 0.89
N ARG A 17 -9.18 0.38 0.27
CA ARG A 17 -9.34 0.51 -1.19
C ARG A 17 -8.23 -0.20 -1.96
N MET A 18 -7.00 -0.16 -1.45
CA MET A 18 -5.90 -0.90 -2.04
C MET A 18 -6.16 -2.42 -2.01
N ALA A 19 -6.65 -2.95 -0.89
CA ALA A 19 -7.05 -4.35 -0.80
C ALA A 19 -8.14 -4.68 -1.84
N GLU A 20 -9.15 -3.82 -2.00
CA GLU A 20 -10.19 -4.00 -3.01
C GLU A 20 -9.61 -4.05 -4.43
N TRP A 21 -8.69 -3.16 -4.77
CA TRP A 21 -8.04 -3.13 -6.10
C TRP A 21 -7.14 -4.33 -6.37
N LEU A 22 -6.45 -4.85 -5.37
CA LEU A 22 -5.65 -6.07 -5.53
C LEU A 22 -6.53 -7.31 -5.73
N ASN A 23 -7.72 -7.34 -5.12
CA ASN A 23 -8.66 -8.45 -5.26
C ASN A 23 -9.58 -8.33 -6.48
N ASP A 24 -9.59 -7.18 -7.17
CA ASP A 24 -10.28 -6.99 -8.43
C ASP A 24 -9.40 -7.46 -9.59
N PRO A 25 -9.75 -8.52 -10.34
CA PRO A 25 -8.93 -9.03 -11.43
C PRO A 25 -8.73 -8.04 -12.58
N GLU A 26 -9.72 -7.18 -12.85
CA GLU A 26 -9.63 -6.17 -13.91
C GLU A 26 -8.63 -5.08 -13.51
N VAL A 27 -8.75 -4.58 -12.28
CA VAL A 27 -7.84 -3.54 -11.77
C VAL A 27 -6.43 -4.08 -11.56
N SER A 28 -6.28 -5.22 -10.90
CA SER A 28 -4.98 -5.81 -10.58
C SER A 28 -4.16 -6.14 -11.82
N THR A 29 -4.80 -6.70 -12.86
CA THR A 29 -4.12 -7.03 -14.14
C THR A 29 -3.61 -5.78 -14.85
N VAL A 30 -4.36 -4.68 -14.82
CA VAL A 30 -4.00 -3.47 -15.57
C VAL A 30 -3.03 -2.58 -14.79
N TRP A 31 -3.18 -2.47 -13.46
CA TRP A 31 -2.47 -1.45 -12.67
C TRP A 31 -1.25 -1.99 -11.93
N TYR A 32 -1.28 -3.24 -11.50
CA TYR A 32 -0.21 -3.85 -10.70
C TYR A 32 0.60 -4.86 -11.52
N GLY A 33 -0.03 -5.47 -12.54
CA GLY A 33 0.49 -6.67 -13.16
C GLY A 33 0.33 -7.88 -12.24
N VAL A 34 0.38 -9.05 -12.84
CA VAL A 34 0.18 -10.33 -12.14
C VAL A 34 1.42 -11.19 -12.34
N GLY A 35 1.94 -11.74 -11.24
CA GLY A 35 3.08 -12.65 -11.27
C GLY A 35 2.71 -14.03 -11.83
N ASP A 36 3.72 -14.87 -12.06
CA ASP A 36 3.53 -16.23 -12.55
C ASP A 36 2.70 -17.12 -11.59
N ASP A 37 2.57 -16.71 -10.33
CA ASP A 37 1.75 -17.34 -9.29
C ASP A 37 0.27 -16.88 -9.33
N GLY A 38 -0.09 -16.02 -10.27
CA GLY A 38 -1.43 -15.46 -10.41
C GLY A 38 -1.75 -14.36 -9.40
N ARG A 39 -0.76 -13.85 -8.65
CA ARG A 39 -0.99 -12.80 -7.65
C ARG A 39 -0.62 -11.40 -8.16
N PRO A 40 -1.38 -10.36 -7.78
CA PRO A 40 -1.01 -8.98 -8.06
C PRO A 40 0.36 -8.64 -7.49
N LEU A 41 1.18 -7.91 -8.24
CA LEU A 41 2.52 -7.51 -7.79
C LEU A 41 2.43 -6.33 -6.81
N HIS A 42 2.31 -6.65 -5.52
CA HIS A 42 2.36 -5.69 -4.42
C HIS A 42 3.26 -6.21 -3.29
N THR A 43 4.50 -5.71 -3.21
CA THR A 43 5.56 -6.34 -2.41
C THR A 43 5.89 -5.64 -1.10
N THR A 44 5.26 -4.49 -0.80
CA THR A 44 5.63 -3.69 0.38
C THR A 44 5.02 -4.24 1.67
N TYR A 45 3.73 -4.55 1.64
CA TYR A 45 2.97 -5.11 2.76
C TYR A 45 1.77 -5.91 2.22
N ILE A 46 1.04 -6.59 3.08
CA ILE A 46 -0.20 -7.31 2.71
C ILE A 46 -1.38 -6.52 3.28
N PRO A 47 -2.16 -5.77 2.48
CA PRO A 47 -3.21 -4.88 2.98
C PRO A 47 -4.21 -5.56 3.92
N GLU A 48 -4.64 -6.78 3.60
CA GLU A 48 -5.58 -7.55 4.40
C GLU A 48 -5.01 -7.88 5.79
N ALA A 49 -3.72 -8.20 5.88
CA ALA A 49 -3.05 -8.45 7.15
C ALA A 49 -3.02 -7.18 8.01
N ILE A 50 -2.68 -6.04 7.40
CA ILE A 50 -2.64 -4.74 8.10
C ILE A 50 -4.03 -4.29 8.57
N LEU A 51 -5.07 -4.60 7.78
CA LEU A 51 -6.46 -4.30 8.13
C LEU A 51 -7.01 -5.21 9.23
N ALA A 52 -6.55 -6.46 9.31
CA ALA A 52 -6.85 -7.37 10.42
C ALA A 52 -6.01 -7.05 11.67
N GLY A 53 -4.85 -6.44 11.47
CA GLY A 53 -3.89 -6.04 12.49
C GLY A 53 -4.32 -4.89 13.38
N GLY A 54 -3.69 -4.83 14.55
CA GLY A 54 -3.87 -3.76 15.54
C GLY A 54 -2.94 -2.55 15.32
N PRO A 55 -3.00 -1.55 16.23
CA PRO A 55 -2.19 -0.33 16.13
C PRO A 55 -0.68 -0.58 16.02
N THR A 56 -0.16 -1.58 16.75
CA THR A 56 1.27 -1.93 16.70
C THR A 56 1.74 -2.37 15.32
N GLU A 57 0.93 -3.17 14.63
CA GLU A 57 1.25 -3.66 13.28
C GLU A 57 1.15 -2.52 12.25
N TRP A 58 0.13 -1.66 12.42
CA TRP A 58 -0.02 -0.44 11.64
C TRP A 58 1.18 0.48 11.76
N ASP A 59 1.61 0.78 12.98
CA ASP A 59 2.75 1.66 13.25
C ASP A 59 4.06 1.07 12.72
N HIS A 60 4.22 -0.26 12.81
CA HIS A 60 5.38 -0.92 12.22
C HIS A 60 5.44 -0.81 10.68
N VAL A 61 4.31 -0.63 10.00
CA VAL A 61 4.29 -0.48 8.54
C VAL A 61 4.41 0.98 8.10
N PHE A 62 3.72 1.90 8.77
CA PHE A 62 3.58 3.28 8.31
C PHE A 62 4.31 4.32 9.13
N SER A 63 4.80 3.96 10.32
CA SER A 63 5.48 4.87 11.25
C SER A 63 6.94 4.48 11.51
N ASP A 64 7.41 3.35 10.96
CA ASP A 64 8.80 2.92 11.08
C ASP A 64 9.71 3.66 10.08
N GLU A 65 10.55 4.54 10.62
CA GLU A 65 11.52 5.36 9.89
C GLU A 65 12.56 4.52 9.13
N ASN A 66 12.71 3.22 9.45
CA ASN A 66 13.62 2.31 8.74
C ASN A 66 12.94 1.59 7.56
N ARG A 67 11.61 1.71 7.42
CA ARG A 67 10.82 1.12 6.31
C ARG A 67 10.37 2.15 5.28
N THR A 68 10.87 3.39 5.35
CA THR A 68 10.50 4.43 4.38
C THR A 68 10.91 4.01 2.98
N ILE A 69 9.93 3.78 2.10
CA ILE A 69 10.18 3.82 0.66
C ILE A 69 10.49 5.28 0.36
N PHE A 70 11.78 5.60 0.20
CA PHE A 70 12.21 6.91 -0.24
C PHE A 70 11.74 7.14 -1.69
N SER A 71 10.52 7.64 -1.89
CA SER A 71 10.17 8.36 -3.12
C SER A 71 10.71 9.79 -3.02
N ARG A 72 12.03 9.93 -2.87
CA ARG A 72 12.68 11.24 -2.88
C ARG A 72 12.87 11.67 -4.33
N LEU A 73 11.93 12.49 -4.83
CA LEU A 73 12.16 13.39 -5.95
C LEU A 73 12.97 14.60 -5.47
#